data_AF-A0A928B4A5-F1
#
_entry.id   AF-A0A928B4A5-F1
#
_cell.length_a   1.000
_cell.length_b   1.000
_cell.length_c   1.000
_cell.angle_alpha   90.00
_cell.angle_beta   90.00
_cell.angle_gamma   90.00
#
_symmetry.space_group_name_H-M   'P 1'
#
loop_
_entity.id
_entity.type
_entity.pdbx_description
1 polymer ?
#
loop_
_entity_poly.entity_id
_entity_poly.type
_entity_poly.pdbx_seq_one_letter_code
_entity_poly.pdbx_strand_id
1 'polypeptide(L)'
;MPRKISLKPQPTGLWHIVGGGFDNILQHSHDLEYDGEWEAACEARLEGVEQILNALDEEEQYTLDWNDRESRAAMELLYLSATDHLSIGEVETAATLWEQLVELDEEDRTEAMTMLAFCYVALEDWECLEAAMFDVSTKSPEYHLLTLWETFRRTGGIEQNALHELRTRHREWWAEFSAEEHPADEKYLAECQSDRPSQTTQARQLWFATATLWAQDKDFLKKVK
;
A
#
# COMPACT_ATOMS: atom_id res chain seq x y z
N MET A 1 3.22 -26.86 -14.93
CA MET A 1 3.86 -27.48 -13.75
C MET A 1 4.25 -26.35 -12.82
N PRO A 2 3.92 -26.40 -11.52
CA PRO A 2 4.35 -25.37 -10.57
C PRO A 2 5.87 -25.25 -10.64
N ARG A 3 6.37 -24.03 -10.82
CA ARG A 3 7.81 -23.78 -10.82
C ARG A 3 8.31 -24.08 -9.41
N LYS A 4 9.40 -24.84 -9.29
CA LYS A 4 9.97 -25.16 -7.98
C LYS A 4 10.54 -23.87 -7.38
N ILE A 5 9.92 -23.39 -6.31
CA ILE A 5 10.38 -22.24 -5.52
C ILE A 5 11.16 -22.78 -4.32
N SER A 6 12.22 -22.07 -3.93
CA SER A 6 12.96 -22.33 -2.70
C SER A 6 13.54 -21.03 -2.15
N LEU A 7 13.42 -20.82 -0.84
CA LEU A 7 14.17 -19.78 -0.14
C LEU A 7 15.55 -20.31 0.23
N LYS A 8 16.59 -19.50 0.07
CA LYS A 8 17.94 -19.86 0.53
C LYS A 8 18.57 -18.74 1.35
N PRO A 9 19.21 -19.07 2.47
CA PRO A 9 19.89 -18.08 3.30
C PRO A 9 21.20 -17.64 2.65
N GLN A 10 21.55 -16.38 2.84
CA GLN A 10 22.83 -15.78 2.46
C GLN A 10 23.72 -15.59 3.70
N PRO A 11 25.06 -15.48 3.53
CA PRO A 11 25.97 -15.17 4.63
C PRO A 11 25.68 -13.83 5.34
N THR A 12 24.94 -12.93 4.69
CA THR A 12 24.49 -11.65 5.26
C THR A 12 23.39 -11.81 6.31
N GLY A 13 22.75 -12.99 6.40
CA GLY A 13 21.55 -13.23 7.20
C GLY A 13 20.25 -13.02 6.43
N LEU A 14 20.31 -12.40 5.25
CA LEU A 14 19.17 -12.24 4.34
C LEU A 14 18.88 -13.52 3.57
N TRP A 15 17.69 -13.61 3.02
CA TRP A 15 17.22 -14.72 2.20
C TRP A 15 17.01 -14.27 0.76
N HIS A 16 17.14 -15.19 -0.18
CA HIS A 16 16.70 -14.96 -1.54
C HIS A 16 15.77 -16.04 -2.06
N ILE A 17 14.86 -15.63 -2.93
CA ILE A 17 13.97 -16.52 -3.64
C ILE A 17 14.71 -17.10 -4.85
N VAL A 18 14.63 -18.42 -5.02
CA VAL A 18 15.17 -19.11 -6.19
C VAL A 18 14.07 -19.88 -6.89
N GLY A 19 13.83 -19.57 -8.16
CA GLY A 19 12.70 -20.10 -8.92
C GLY A 19 11.48 -19.18 -8.83
N GLY A 20 10.31 -19.61 -9.31
CA GLY A 20 9.09 -18.79 -9.37
C GLY A 20 8.98 -17.98 -10.67
N GLY A 21 10.02 -17.24 -11.04
CA GLY A 21 10.03 -16.33 -12.19
C GLY A 21 9.05 -15.16 -12.00
N PHE A 22 8.99 -14.64 -10.77
CA PHE A 22 8.16 -13.53 -10.30
C PHE A 22 8.43 -12.24 -11.06
N ASP A 23 9.67 -11.98 -11.46
CA ASP A 23 10.00 -10.83 -12.32
C ASP A 23 9.24 -10.87 -13.67
N ASN A 24 9.01 -12.06 -14.23
CA ASN A 24 8.21 -12.18 -15.46
C ASN A 24 6.71 -12.03 -15.18
N ILE A 25 6.23 -12.50 -14.02
CA ILE A 25 4.82 -12.35 -13.62
C ILE A 25 4.52 -10.87 -13.39
N LEU A 26 5.40 -10.18 -12.67
CA LEU A 26 5.31 -8.76 -12.40
C LEU A 26 5.31 -7.95 -13.70
N GLN A 27 6.28 -8.18 -14.59
CA GLN A 27 6.32 -7.51 -15.90
C GLN A 27 5.04 -7.79 -16.70
N HIS A 28 4.57 -9.04 -16.73
CA HIS A 28 3.34 -9.38 -17.42
C HIS A 28 2.12 -8.66 -16.84
N SER A 29 2.03 -8.54 -15.51
CA SER A 29 0.94 -7.80 -14.87
C SER A 29 0.96 -6.32 -15.27
N HIS A 30 2.13 -5.69 -15.37
CA HIS A 30 2.24 -4.31 -15.84
C HIS A 30 1.88 -4.14 -17.31
N ASP A 31 2.24 -5.11 -18.17
CA ASP A 31 1.85 -5.08 -19.58
C ASP A 31 0.32 -5.15 -19.70
N LEU A 32 -0.35 -5.98 -18.89
CA LEU A 32 -1.80 -6.07 -18.82
C LEU A 32 -2.45 -4.76 -18.34
N GLU A 33 -1.91 -4.12 -17.29
CA GLU A 33 -2.37 -2.80 -16.84
C GLU A 33 -2.23 -1.73 -17.92
N TYR A 34 -1.10 -1.73 -18.63
CA TYR A 34 -0.84 -0.79 -19.72
C TYR A 34 -1.86 -0.94 -20.85
N ASP A 35 -2.25 -2.18 -21.15
CA ASP A 35 -3.27 -2.51 -22.15
C ASP A 35 -4.71 -2.32 -21.63
N GLY A 36 -4.88 -1.98 -20.35
CA GLY A 36 -6.17 -1.76 -19.70
C GLY A 36 -6.90 -3.05 -19.29
N GLU A 37 -6.19 -4.18 -19.27
CA GLU A 37 -6.68 -5.50 -18.83
C GLU A 37 -6.53 -5.68 -17.31
N TRP A 38 -7.15 -4.77 -16.53
CA TRP A 38 -6.99 -4.68 -15.08
C TRP A 38 -7.31 -5.97 -14.33
N GLU A 39 -8.41 -6.64 -14.68
CA GLU A 39 -8.82 -7.90 -14.03
C GLU A 39 -7.76 -9.00 -14.22
N ALA A 40 -7.21 -9.11 -15.44
CA ALA A 40 -6.16 -10.06 -15.74
C ALA A 40 -4.84 -9.70 -15.04
N ALA A 41 -4.54 -8.41 -14.88
CA ALA A 41 -3.38 -7.95 -14.13
C ALA A 41 -3.47 -8.35 -12.64
N CYS A 42 -4.63 -8.12 -12.01
CA CYS A 42 -4.91 -8.55 -10.64
C CYS A 42 -4.79 -10.08 -10.49
N GLU A 43 -5.36 -10.85 -11.43
CA GLU A 43 -5.30 -12.32 -11.41
C GLU A 43 -3.85 -12.82 -11.51
N ALA A 44 -3.04 -12.25 -12.41
CA ALA A 44 -1.63 -12.62 -12.56
C ALA A 44 -0.83 -12.36 -11.27
N ARG A 45 -1.11 -11.24 -10.58
CA ARG A 45 -0.47 -10.93 -9.29
C ARG A 45 -0.90 -11.89 -8.20
N LEU A 46 -2.20 -12.18 -8.12
CA LEU A 46 -2.74 -13.10 -7.13
C LEU A 46 -2.13 -14.50 -7.28
N GLU A 47 -2.04 -15.03 -8.50
CA GLU A 47 -1.35 -16.31 -8.77
C GLU A 47 0.13 -16.29 -8.36
N GLY A 48 0.79 -15.14 -8.50
CA GLY A 48 2.15 -14.92 -8.03
C GLY A 48 2.24 -14.93 -6.50
N VAL A 49 1.35 -14.22 -5.82
CA VAL A 49 1.28 -14.13 -4.36
C VAL A 49 0.95 -15.48 -3.73
N GLU A 50 -0.01 -16.24 -4.29
CA GLU A 50 -0.29 -17.60 -3.82
C GLU A 50 0.96 -18.49 -3.87
N GLN A 51 1.78 -18.36 -4.91
CA GLN A 51 3.05 -19.09 -5.01
C GLN A 51 4.09 -18.64 -3.97
N ILE A 52 4.12 -17.35 -3.63
CA ILE A 52 5.01 -16.81 -2.59
C ILE A 52 4.58 -17.35 -1.22
N LEU A 53 3.30 -17.17 -0.85
CA LEU A 53 2.77 -17.59 0.44
C LEU A 53 2.92 -19.10 0.66
N ASN A 54 2.66 -19.92 -0.36
CA ASN A 54 2.85 -21.36 -0.28
C ASN A 54 4.32 -21.80 -0.12
N ALA A 55 5.28 -20.91 -0.42
CA ALA A 55 6.71 -21.19 -0.28
C ALA A 55 7.27 -20.79 1.08
N LEU A 56 6.60 -19.88 1.80
CA LEU A 56 6.99 -19.45 3.15
C LEU A 56 6.57 -20.51 4.18
N ASP A 57 7.47 -20.82 5.10
CA ASP A 57 7.16 -21.60 6.30
C ASP A 57 6.70 -20.65 7.42
N GLU A 58 5.50 -20.86 7.95
CA GLU A 58 4.91 -20.05 9.03
C GLU A 58 5.74 -20.12 10.33
N GLU A 59 6.59 -21.15 10.52
CA GLU A 59 7.46 -21.28 11.69
C GLU A 59 8.82 -20.56 11.54
N GLU A 60 9.15 -20.06 10.34
CA GLU A 60 10.44 -19.44 10.03
C GLU A 60 10.29 -17.94 9.72
N GLN A 61 11.22 -17.13 10.24
CA GLN A 61 11.29 -15.70 9.93
C GLN A 61 12.22 -15.47 8.74
N TYR A 62 11.68 -14.84 7.70
CA TYR A 62 12.41 -14.53 6.49
C TYR A 62 12.56 -13.02 6.34
N THR A 63 13.79 -12.58 6.09
CA THR A 63 14.06 -11.22 5.62
C THR A 63 14.70 -11.34 4.24
N LEU A 64 14.01 -10.85 3.21
CA LEU A 64 14.42 -10.99 1.82
C LEU A 64 15.42 -9.90 1.43
N ASP A 65 16.40 -10.27 0.60
CA ASP A 65 17.34 -9.31 0.02
C ASP A 65 16.67 -8.50 -1.09
N TRP A 66 16.41 -7.22 -0.84
CA TRP A 66 15.85 -6.27 -1.81
C TRP A 66 16.71 -6.13 -3.09
N ASN A 67 18.02 -6.38 -3.00
CA ASN A 67 18.91 -6.29 -4.15
C ASN A 67 18.82 -7.53 -5.06
N ASP A 68 18.23 -8.63 -4.58
CA ASP A 68 17.95 -9.78 -5.41
C ASP A 68 16.69 -9.53 -6.24
N ARG A 69 16.83 -9.62 -7.58
CA ARG A 69 15.77 -9.30 -8.52
C ARG A 69 14.51 -10.16 -8.32
N GLU A 70 14.67 -11.43 -8.00
CA GLU A 70 13.55 -12.36 -7.84
C GLU A 70 12.82 -12.09 -6.52
N SER A 71 13.58 -11.89 -5.44
CA SER A 71 13.03 -11.48 -4.14
C SER A 71 12.29 -10.14 -4.22
N ARG A 72 12.88 -9.15 -4.89
CA ARG A 72 12.27 -7.84 -5.06
C ARG A 72 10.96 -7.92 -5.84
N ALA A 73 10.94 -8.66 -6.96
CA ALA A 73 9.72 -8.87 -7.72
C ALA A 73 8.62 -9.56 -6.89
N ALA A 74 8.97 -10.50 -6.01
CA ALA A 74 8.01 -11.13 -5.12
C ALA A 74 7.42 -10.13 -4.10
N MET A 75 8.26 -9.27 -3.51
CA MET A 75 7.81 -8.21 -2.59
C MET A 75 6.93 -7.17 -3.31
N GLU A 76 7.30 -6.77 -4.53
CA GLU A 76 6.49 -5.87 -5.37
C GLU A 76 5.13 -6.51 -5.71
N LEU A 77 5.07 -7.82 -5.99
CA LEU A 77 3.81 -8.54 -6.20
C LEU A 77 2.92 -8.55 -4.95
N LEU A 78 3.47 -8.76 -3.76
CA LEU A 78 2.73 -8.66 -2.49
C LEU A 78 2.11 -7.28 -2.32
N TYR A 79 2.91 -6.22 -2.54
CA TYR A 79 2.45 -4.84 -2.43
C TYR A 79 1.30 -4.53 -3.40
N LEU A 80 1.46 -4.91 -4.67
CA LEU A 80 0.46 -4.65 -5.70
C LEU A 80 -0.82 -5.46 -5.47
N SER A 81 -0.71 -6.74 -5.11
CA SER A 81 -1.88 -7.56 -4.80
C SER A 81 -2.64 -7.05 -3.57
N ALA A 82 -1.93 -6.57 -2.53
CA ALA A 82 -2.57 -5.91 -1.38
C ALA A 82 -3.35 -4.66 -1.80
N THR A 83 -2.77 -3.85 -2.70
CA THR A 83 -3.43 -2.69 -3.30
C THR A 83 -4.69 -3.08 -4.07
N ASP A 84 -4.63 -4.16 -4.85
CA ASP A 84 -5.77 -4.69 -5.60
C ASP A 84 -6.92 -5.07 -4.65
N HIS A 85 -6.63 -5.80 -3.57
CA HIS A 85 -7.62 -6.16 -2.54
C HIS A 85 -8.21 -4.93 -1.83
N LEU A 86 -7.39 -3.95 -1.46
CA LEU A 86 -7.88 -2.74 -0.80
C LEU A 86 -8.82 -1.94 -1.71
N SER A 87 -8.52 -1.89 -3.01
CA SER A 87 -9.29 -1.13 -4.01
C SER A 87 -10.72 -1.65 -4.18
N ILE A 88 -10.95 -2.95 -3.93
CA ILE A 88 -12.28 -3.58 -3.94
C ILE A 88 -12.90 -3.70 -2.54
N GLY A 89 -12.20 -3.20 -1.52
CA GLY A 89 -12.65 -3.13 -0.14
C GLY A 89 -12.43 -4.39 0.70
N GLU A 90 -11.56 -5.30 0.25
CA GLU A 90 -11.10 -6.44 1.04
C GLU A 90 -9.95 -6.03 1.97
N VAL A 91 -10.29 -5.22 2.98
CA VAL A 91 -9.32 -4.57 3.86
C VAL A 91 -8.52 -5.57 4.68
N GLU A 92 -9.15 -6.63 5.20
CA GLU A 92 -8.48 -7.67 5.97
C GLU A 92 -7.41 -8.38 5.14
N THR A 93 -7.74 -8.77 3.91
CA THR A 93 -6.78 -9.42 3.00
C THR A 93 -5.63 -8.49 2.65
N ALA A 94 -5.93 -7.22 2.34
CA ALA A 94 -4.90 -6.22 2.05
C ALA A 94 -3.94 -6.03 3.24
N ALA A 95 -4.48 -5.97 4.47
CA ALA A 95 -3.67 -5.88 5.68
C ALA A 95 -2.76 -7.10 5.83
N THR A 96 -3.29 -8.31 5.73
CA THR A 96 -2.48 -9.54 5.85
C THR A 96 -1.32 -9.59 4.84
N LEU A 97 -1.56 -9.17 3.59
CA LEU A 97 -0.51 -9.16 2.56
C LEU A 97 0.58 -8.11 2.83
N TRP A 98 0.20 -6.90 3.28
CA TRP A 98 1.20 -5.91 3.66
C TRP A 98 1.92 -6.25 4.96
N GLU A 99 1.27 -6.93 5.92
CA GLU A 99 1.92 -7.44 7.13
C GLU A 99 3.01 -8.44 6.75
N GLN A 100 2.66 -9.40 5.87
CA GLN A 100 3.63 -10.34 5.34
C GLN A 100 4.79 -9.62 4.62
N LEU A 101 4.50 -8.60 3.81
CA LEU A 101 5.53 -7.81 3.13
C LEU A 101 6.48 -7.13 4.13
N VAL A 102 5.94 -6.54 5.19
CA VAL A 102 6.71 -5.82 6.22
C VAL A 102 7.61 -6.75 7.02
N GLU A 103 7.21 -8.01 7.21
CA GLU A 103 8.07 -9.03 7.80
C GLU A 103 9.21 -9.42 6.86
N LEU A 104 8.93 -9.48 5.55
CA LEU A 104 9.92 -9.83 4.53
C LEU A 104 10.90 -8.69 4.22
N ASP A 105 10.48 -7.43 4.34
CA ASP A 105 11.27 -6.23 4.03
C ASP A 105 11.62 -5.43 5.28
N GLU A 106 12.82 -5.65 5.83
CA GLU A 106 13.31 -4.87 6.97
C GLU A 106 13.81 -3.47 6.57
N GLU A 107 14.23 -3.27 5.30
CA GLU A 107 14.98 -2.08 4.89
C GLU A 107 14.09 -0.95 4.34
N ASP A 108 12.99 -1.24 3.62
CA ASP A 108 12.19 -0.21 2.91
C ASP A 108 10.66 -0.36 3.06
N ARG A 109 10.20 -0.76 4.24
CA ARG A 109 8.77 -0.98 4.54
C ARG A 109 7.89 0.27 4.75
N THR A 110 8.40 1.48 4.53
CA THR A 110 7.69 2.72 4.95
C THR A 110 6.35 2.91 4.24
N GLU A 111 6.29 2.61 2.95
CA GLU A 111 5.07 2.75 2.16
C GLU A 111 4.03 1.70 2.57
N ALA A 112 4.44 0.43 2.72
CA ALA A 112 3.60 -0.65 3.22
C ALA A 112 3.07 -0.34 4.64
N MET A 113 3.90 0.23 5.52
CA MET A 113 3.46 0.67 6.85
C MET A 113 2.42 1.77 6.82
N THR A 114 2.58 2.73 5.91
CA THR A 114 1.59 3.78 5.72
C THR A 114 0.26 3.19 5.27
N MET A 115 0.27 2.26 4.31
CA MET A 115 -0.94 1.61 3.82
C MET A 115 -1.60 0.73 4.90
N LEU A 116 -0.81 0.01 5.71
CA LEU A 116 -1.32 -0.74 6.84
C LEU A 116 -2.00 0.13 7.89
N ALA A 117 -1.45 1.30 8.20
CA ALA A 117 -2.11 2.24 9.09
C ALA A 117 -3.51 2.63 8.56
N PHE A 118 -3.69 2.81 7.25
CA PHE A 118 -5.02 3.05 6.68
C PHE A 118 -5.93 1.82 6.81
N CYS A 119 -5.43 0.60 6.60
CA CYS A 119 -6.19 -0.62 6.84
C CYS A 119 -6.63 -0.72 8.30
N TYR A 120 -5.75 -0.48 9.26
CA TYR A 120 -6.09 -0.56 10.68
C TYR A 120 -7.12 0.49 11.11
N VAL A 121 -7.12 1.68 10.51
CA VAL A 121 -8.22 2.65 10.73
C VAL A 121 -9.55 2.14 10.17
N ALA A 122 -9.54 1.53 8.99
CA ALA A 122 -10.73 0.94 8.38
C ALA A 122 -11.29 -0.23 9.22
N LEU A 123 -10.40 -1.10 9.71
CA LEU A 123 -10.71 -2.25 10.58
C LEU A 123 -11.02 -1.87 12.04
N GLU A 124 -10.78 -0.61 12.41
CA GLU A 124 -10.86 -0.13 13.81
C GLU A 124 -9.90 -0.88 14.76
N ASP A 125 -8.76 -1.34 14.25
CA ASP A 125 -7.70 -1.96 15.04
C ASP A 125 -6.73 -0.90 15.57
N TRP A 126 -7.07 -0.36 16.74
CA TRP A 126 -6.33 0.75 17.33
C TRP A 126 -4.95 0.36 17.87
N GLU A 127 -4.77 -0.89 18.31
CA GLU A 127 -3.47 -1.35 18.83
C GLU A 127 -2.46 -1.45 17.69
N CYS A 128 -2.86 -2.07 16.58
CA CYS A 128 -2.02 -2.17 15.40
C CYS A 128 -1.81 -0.80 14.74
N LEU A 129 -2.82 0.07 14.73
CA LEU A 129 -2.66 1.45 14.25
C LEU A 129 -1.62 2.22 15.06
N GLU A 130 -1.71 2.18 16.40
CA GLU A 130 -0.75 2.87 17.26
C GLU A 130 0.68 2.36 17.03
N ALA A 131 0.86 1.05 16.79
CA ALA A 131 2.13 0.46 16.40
C ALA A 131 2.62 0.98 15.04
N ALA A 132 1.80 0.91 13.99
CA ALA A 132 2.16 1.34 12.64
C ALA A 132 2.47 2.85 12.56
N MET A 133 1.77 3.67 13.34
CA MET A 133 1.97 5.13 13.38
C MET A 133 3.37 5.53 13.89
N PHE A 134 4.13 4.66 14.55
CA PHE A 134 5.52 4.94 14.91
C PHE A 134 6.46 5.03 13.71
N ASP A 135 6.17 4.28 12.65
CA ASP A 135 6.95 4.26 11.41
C ASP A 135 6.51 5.37 10.43
N VAL A 136 5.30 5.93 10.60
CA VAL A 136 4.80 7.05 9.78
C VAL A 136 5.35 8.38 10.30
N SER A 137 5.98 9.16 9.41
CA SER A 137 6.57 10.44 9.80
C SER A 137 5.52 11.45 10.27
N THR A 138 5.63 11.92 11.51
CA THR A 138 4.76 12.95 12.11
C THR A 138 4.67 14.30 11.36
N LYS A 139 5.53 14.51 10.36
CA LYS A 139 5.55 15.70 9.49
C LYS A 139 4.94 15.46 8.12
N SER A 140 4.50 14.24 7.85
CA SER A 140 3.96 13.85 6.55
C SER A 140 2.46 14.12 6.49
N PRO A 141 1.92 14.38 5.29
CA PRO A 141 0.48 14.54 5.12
C PRO A 141 -0.30 13.26 5.47
N GLU A 142 0.28 12.08 5.25
CA GLU A 142 -0.32 10.78 5.58
C GLU A 142 -0.55 10.65 7.09
N TYR A 143 0.43 11.02 7.93
CA TYR A 143 0.27 11.02 9.39
C TYR A 143 -0.91 11.90 9.83
N HIS A 144 -1.03 13.08 9.25
CA HIS A 144 -2.13 13.99 9.57
C HIS A 144 -3.47 13.46 9.06
N LEU A 145 -3.53 12.84 7.88
CA LEU A 145 -4.74 12.17 7.38
C LEU A 145 -5.17 11.01 8.27
N LEU A 146 -4.23 10.15 8.68
CA LEU A 146 -4.48 9.05 9.61
C LEU A 146 -4.99 9.57 10.96
N THR A 147 -4.41 10.65 11.50
CA THR A 147 -4.89 11.27 12.74
C THR A 147 -6.33 11.78 12.62
N LEU A 148 -6.69 12.37 11.48
CA LEU A 148 -8.07 12.82 11.22
C LEU A 148 -9.02 11.64 11.17
N TRP A 149 -8.66 10.60 10.41
CA TRP A 149 -9.47 9.40 10.25
C TRP A 149 -9.65 8.65 11.57
N GLU A 150 -8.57 8.43 12.32
CA GLU A 150 -8.60 7.84 13.66
C GLU A 150 -9.57 8.59 14.57
N THR A 151 -9.41 9.91 14.70
CA THR A 151 -10.26 10.73 15.57
C THR A 151 -11.72 10.66 15.15
N PHE A 152 -11.98 10.70 13.83
CA PHE A 152 -13.32 10.60 13.27
C PHE A 152 -13.96 9.24 13.57
N ARG A 153 -13.27 8.14 13.31
CA ARG A 153 -13.80 6.78 13.53
C ARG A 153 -14.03 6.52 15.03
N ARG A 154 -13.13 6.98 15.90
CA ARG A 154 -13.24 6.79 17.36
C ARG A 154 -14.32 7.65 18.02
N THR A 155 -14.57 8.87 17.53
CA THR A 155 -15.37 9.88 18.26
C THR A 155 -16.45 10.60 17.45
N GLY A 156 -16.45 10.49 16.12
CA GLY A 156 -17.24 11.32 15.21
C GLY A 156 -16.79 12.79 15.14
N GLY A 157 -15.66 13.12 15.79
CA GLY A 157 -15.01 14.43 15.81
C GLY A 157 -13.86 14.53 14.81
N ILE A 158 -13.09 15.62 14.89
CA ILE A 158 -11.91 15.86 14.07
C ILE A 158 -10.82 16.52 14.91
N GLU A 159 -9.58 16.02 14.81
CA GLU A 159 -8.41 16.63 15.45
C GLU A 159 -8.03 17.93 14.72
N GLN A 160 -8.11 19.05 15.43
CA GLN A 160 -8.03 20.37 14.81
C GLN A 160 -6.60 20.75 14.40
N ASN A 161 -5.58 20.24 15.10
CA ASN A 161 -4.20 20.56 14.77
C ASN A 161 -3.77 19.83 13.49
N ALA A 162 -4.11 18.55 13.32
CA ALA A 162 -3.88 17.78 12.12
C ALA A 162 -4.59 18.41 10.91
N LEU A 163 -5.84 18.86 11.10
CA LEU A 163 -6.56 19.58 10.04
C LEU A 163 -5.88 20.90 9.68
N HIS A 164 -5.38 21.64 10.68
CA HIS A 164 -4.64 22.87 10.46
C HIS A 164 -3.33 22.63 9.70
N GLU A 165 -2.56 21.61 10.07
CA GLU A 165 -1.29 21.26 9.43
C GLU A 165 -1.52 20.84 7.96
N LEU A 166 -2.53 20.01 7.68
CA LEU A 166 -2.92 19.67 6.30
C LEU A 166 -3.30 20.90 5.47
N ARG A 167 -4.15 21.78 6.02
CA ARG A 167 -4.62 22.99 5.30
C ARG A 167 -3.53 24.04 5.09
N THR A 168 -2.46 24.04 5.90
CA THR A 168 -1.46 25.11 5.86
C THR A 168 -0.13 24.68 5.26
N ARG A 169 0.38 23.50 5.62
CA ARG A 169 1.69 22.96 5.18
C ARG A 169 1.59 21.95 4.05
N HIS A 170 0.46 21.26 3.90
CA HIS A 170 0.24 20.25 2.87
C HIS A 170 -0.95 20.62 1.98
N ARG A 171 -0.90 21.83 1.41
CA ARG A 171 -2.04 22.45 0.72
C ARG A 171 -2.46 21.65 -0.52
N GLU A 172 -1.49 21.12 -1.25
CA GLU A 172 -1.69 20.30 -2.44
C GLU A 172 -2.44 19.01 -2.08
N TRP A 173 -2.06 18.39 -0.97
CA TRP A 173 -2.75 17.23 -0.43
C TRP A 173 -4.17 17.57 0.00
N TRP A 174 -4.34 18.62 0.82
CA TRP A 174 -5.67 19.05 1.23
C TRP A 174 -6.57 19.40 0.04
N ALA A 175 -6.03 20.08 -0.99
CA ALA A 175 -6.76 20.42 -2.20
C ALA A 175 -7.24 19.16 -2.94
N GLU A 176 -6.39 18.14 -3.04
CA GLU A 176 -6.76 16.86 -3.65
C GLU A 176 -7.85 16.18 -2.80
N PHE A 177 -7.60 15.90 -1.52
CA PHE A 177 -8.55 15.16 -0.65
C PHE A 177 -9.90 15.88 -0.41
N SER A 178 -9.98 17.19 -0.67
CA SER A 178 -11.23 17.95 -0.55
C SER A 178 -11.91 18.24 -1.89
N ALA A 179 -11.30 17.84 -3.01
CA ALA A 179 -11.85 17.98 -4.35
C ALA A 179 -13.17 17.21 -4.49
N GLU A 180 -13.98 17.61 -5.49
CA GLU A 180 -15.20 16.89 -5.85
C GLU A 180 -14.92 15.74 -6.84
N GLU A 181 -13.85 15.88 -7.63
CA GLU A 181 -13.47 14.95 -8.68
C GLU A 181 -11.96 14.72 -8.67
N HIS A 182 -11.56 13.50 -9.02
CA HIS A 182 -10.18 13.04 -9.08
C HIS A 182 -9.95 12.41 -10.46
N PRO A 183 -9.63 13.18 -11.51
CA PRO A 183 -9.47 12.63 -12.84
C PRO A 183 -8.20 11.78 -12.94
N ALA A 184 -8.35 10.55 -13.43
CA ALA A 184 -7.26 9.67 -13.84
C ALA A 184 -6.93 9.89 -15.33
N ASP A 185 -6.56 11.12 -15.68
CA ASP A 185 -6.24 11.51 -17.06
C ASP A 185 -4.83 11.08 -17.51
N GLU A 186 -4.53 11.20 -18.81
CA GLU A 186 -3.22 10.83 -19.37
C GLU A 186 -2.06 11.55 -18.67
N LYS A 187 -2.27 12.79 -18.21
CA LYS A 187 -1.25 13.56 -17.50
C LYS A 187 -0.97 12.94 -16.13
N TYR A 188 -2.01 12.61 -15.38
CA TYR A 188 -1.89 11.93 -14.09
C TYR A 188 -1.18 10.58 -14.26
N LEU A 189 -1.63 9.75 -15.21
CA LEU A 189 -1.02 8.44 -15.47
C LEU A 189 0.46 8.56 -15.85
N ALA A 190 0.83 9.54 -16.68
CA ALA A 190 2.23 9.81 -17.01
C ALA A 190 3.06 10.30 -15.81
N GLU A 191 2.47 11.09 -14.90
CA GLU A 191 3.14 11.50 -13.66
C GLU A 191 3.32 10.35 -12.68
N CYS A 192 2.39 9.39 -12.61
CA CYS A 192 2.53 8.18 -11.78
C CYS A 192 3.74 7.33 -12.18
N GLN A 193 4.12 7.35 -13.47
CA GLN A 193 5.28 6.62 -14.01
C GLN A 193 6.60 7.40 -13.86
N SER A 194 6.58 8.60 -13.29
CA SER A 194 7.77 9.41 -13.05
C SER A 194 8.51 8.94 -11.81
N ASP A 195 9.85 8.99 -11.82
CA ASP A 195 10.69 8.76 -10.63
C ASP A 195 10.39 9.73 -9.48
N ARG A 196 9.75 10.87 -9.78
CA ARG A 196 9.41 11.93 -8.82
C ARG A 196 8.03 12.48 -9.13
N PRO A 197 6.95 11.77 -8.74
CA PRO A 197 5.60 12.28 -8.91
C PRO A 197 5.41 13.57 -8.12
N SER A 198 4.55 14.46 -8.60
CA SER A 198 4.20 15.69 -7.90
C SER A 198 3.46 15.37 -6.59
N GLN A 199 3.46 16.31 -5.62
CA GLN A 199 2.68 16.12 -4.39
C GLN A 199 1.18 15.93 -4.68
N THR A 200 0.65 16.57 -5.71
CA THR A 200 -0.74 16.37 -6.17
C THR A 200 -0.96 14.95 -6.66
N THR A 201 -0.03 14.41 -7.46
CA THR A 201 -0.12 13.03 -7.96
C THR A 201 0.00 12.01 -6.82
N GLN A 202 0.92 12.21 -5.88
CA GLN A 202 1.05 11.37 -4.67
C GLN A 202 -0.24 11.39 -3.83
N ALA A 203 -0.79 12.58 -3.57
CA ALA A 203 -2.05 12.71 -2.84
C ALA A 203 -3.20 11.99 -3.55
N ARG A 204 -3.26 12.07 -4.89
CA ARG A 204 -4.30 11.40 -5.68
C ARG A 204 -4.12 9.89 -5.71
N GLN A 205 -2.87 9.39 -5.81
CA GLN A 205 -2.57 7.97 -5.69
C GLN A 205 -3.05 7.43 -4.35
N LEU A 206 -2.74 8.10 -3.24
CA LEU A 206 -3.24 7.68 -1.93
C LEU A 206 -4.77 7.78 -1.83
N TRP A 207 -5.39 8.82 -2.41
CA TRP A 207 -6.85 8.94 -2.44
C TRP A 207 -7.49 7.74 -3.15
N PHE A 208 -6.97 7.33 -4.31
CA PHE A 208 -7.46 6.15 -5.03
C PHE A 208 -7.20 4.86 -4.26
N ALA A 209 -5.99 4.68 -3.73
CA ALA A 209 -5.63 3.50 -2.94
C ALA A 209 -6.53 3.33 -1.72
N THR A 210 -6.96 4.44 -1.11
CA THR A 210 -7.83 4.44 0.07
C THR A 210 -9.31 4.72 -0.25
N ALA A 211 -9.72 4.70 -1.53
CA ALA A 211 -11.05 5.11 -2.00
C ALA A 211 -12.19 4.45 -1.23
N THR A 212 -12.03 3.18 -0.85
CA THR A 212 -13.00 2.42 -0.06
C THR A 212 -13.31 3.09 1.29
N LEU A 213 -12.29 3.60 1.99
CA LEU A 213 -12.47 4.29 3.27
C LEU A 213 -13.31 5.57 3.11
N TRP A 214 -13.05 6.33 2.04
CA TRP A 214 -13.83 7.53 1.70
C TRP A 214 -15.28 7.20 1.32
N ALA A 215 -15.50 6.09 0.62
CA ALA A 215 -16.82 5.65 0.19
C ALA A 215 -17.70 5.19 1.35
N GLN A 216 -17.09 4.56 2.37
CA GLN A 216 -17.76 4.06 3.56
C GLN A 216 -18.28 5.21 4.44
N ASP A 217 -17.49 6.28 4.61
CA ASP A 217 -17.78 7.35 5.58
C ASP A 217 -17.88 8.75 4.96
N LYS A 218 -18.94 8.99 4.18
CA LYS A 218 -19.21 10.28 3.52
C LYS A 218 -19.34 11.46 4.48
N ASP A 219 -19.59 11.21 5.76
CA ASP A 219 -19.68 12.24 6.79
C ASP A 219 -18.31 12.79 7.22
N PHE A 220 -17.22 12.06 6.96
CA PHE A 220 -15.86 12.54 7.20
C PHE A 220 -15.61 13.87 6.49
N LEU A 221 -15.88 13.93 5.19
CA LEU A 221 -15.71 15.14 4.37
C LEU A 221 -16.53 16.33 4.88
N LYS A 222 -17.72 16.10 5.45
CA LYS A 222 -18.55 17.17 6.04
C LYS A 222 -17.94 17.74 7.32
N LYS A 223 -17.10 16.98 8.01
CA LYS A 223 -16.43 17.40 9.25
C LYS A 223 -15.12 18.12 8.99
N VAL A 224 -14.43 17.74 7.92
CA VAL A 224 -13.15 18.36 7.55
C VAL A 224 -13.28 19.55 6.60
N LYS A 225 -14.42 19.74 5.91
CA LYS A 225 -14.72 20.95 5.10
C LYS A 225 -15.22 22.08 6.00
#